data_AF-A0A1H9FT78-F1
#
_entry.id   AF-A0A1H9FT78-F1
#
_cell.length_a   1.000
_cell.length_b   1.000
_cell.length_c   1.000
_cell.angle_alpha   90.00
_cell.angle_beta   90.00
_cell.angle_gamma   90.00
#
_symmetry.space_group_name_H-M   'P 1'
#
loop_
_entity.id
_entity.type
_entity.pdbx_description
1 polymer ?
#
loop_
_entity_poly.entity_id
_entity_poly.type
_entity_poly.pdbx_seq_one_letter_code
_entity_poly.pdbx_strand_id
1 'polypeptide(L)' 'MRLESLAIRLLQTLTDGAPSRINPLDFTALLYLRDMGYASVSIRDGCVVAERTARGKQFASDRARCLPMM' A
#
# COMPACT_ATOMS: atom_id res chain seq x y z
N MET A 1 -7.04 -8.87 -13.05
CA MET A 1 -7.05 -7.39 -13.06
C MET A 1 -7.68 -6.71 -11.83
N ARG A 2 -8.44 -7.40 -10.94
CA ARG A 2 -9.03 -6.75 -9.74
C ARG A 2 -8.05 -6.54 -8.58
N LEU A 3 -7.19 -7.51 -8.29
CA LEU A 3 -6.29 -7.47 -7.13
C LEU A 3 -5.25 -6.35 -7.23
N GLU A 4 -4.57 -6.22 -8.36
CA GLU A 4 -3.55 -5.18 -8.57
C GLU A 4 -4.14 -3.77 -8.41
N SER A 5 -5.34 -3.54 -8.98
CA SER A 5 -6.05 -2.26 -8.83
C SER A 5 -6.38 -1.96 -7.37
N LEU A 6 -6.79 -2.97 -6.60
CA LEU A 6 -7.08 -2.82 -5.17
C LEU A 6 -5.80 -2.57 -4.37
N ALA A 7 -4.72 -3.28 -4.69
CA ALA A 7 -3.40 -3.08 -4.09
C ALA A 7 -2.87 -1.67 -4.35
N ILE A 8 -3.02 -1.14 -5.56
CA ILE A 8 -2.62 0.24 -5.87
C ILE A 8 -3.42 1.24 -5.05
N ARG A 9 -4.75 1.07 -4.96
CA ARG A 9 -5.60 1.93 -4.12
C ARG A 9 -5.19 1.87 -2.66
N LEU A 10 -4.95 0.67 -2.13
CA LEU A 10 -4.46 0.48 -0.76
C LEU A 10 -3.10 1.17 -0.55
N LEU A 11 -2.17 0.99 -1.50
CA LEU A 11 -0.84 1.62 -1.41
C LEU A 11 -0.94 3.14 -1.33
N GLN A 12 -1.90 3.74 -2.05
CA GLN A 12 -2.17 5.18 -2.03
C GLN A 12 -2.70 5.68 -0.68
N THR A 13 -3.41 4.85 0.09
CA THR A 13 -3.92 5.23 1.43
C THR A 13 -2.87 5.07 2.54
N LEU A 14 -1.82 4.26 2.31
CA LEU A 14 -0.69 4.17 3.24
C LEU A 14 0.08 5.49 3.27
N THR A 15 0.47 5.97 4.45
CA THR A 15 1.25 7.20 4.58
C THR A 15 2.74 6.87 4.71
N ASP A 16 3.57 7.83 4.29
CA ASP A 16 5.02 7.71 4.44
C ASP A 16 5.39 7.97 5.91
N GLY A 17 6.07 7.02 6.56
CA GLY A 17 6.59 7.20 7.93
C GLY A 17 5.55 7.12 9.05
N ALA A 18 4.27 6.86 8.73
CA ALA A 18 3.25 6.56 9.73
C ALA A 18 2.52 5.26 9.38
N PRO A 19 2.56 4.25 10.26
CA PRO A 19 1.87 2.99 10.02
C PRO A 19 0.35 3.16 10.14
N SER A 20 -0.36 2.79 9.07
CA SER A 20 -1.82 2.84 8.98
C SER A 20 -2.42 1.48 9.34
N ARG A 21 -3.52 1.47 10.10
CA ARG A 21 -4.30 0.25 10.36
C ARG A 21 -4.94 -0.27 9.08
N ILE A 22 -4.87 -1.59 8.88
CA ILE A 22 -5.40 -2.24 7.68
C ILE A 22 -6.72 -2.95 7.98
N ASN A 23 -7.69 -2.79 7.09
CA ASN A 23 -8.94 -3.53 7.14
C ASN A 23 -8.68 -5.00 6.75
N PRO A 24 -9.22 -6.00 7.48
CA PRO A 24 -9.13 -7.41 7.10
C PRO A 24 -9.50 -7.73 5.65
N LEU A 25 -10.43 -6.97 5.06
CA LEU A 25 -10.82 -7.14 3.65
C LEU A 25 -9.69 -6.81 2.66
N ASP A 26 -8.73 -5.99 3.08
CA ASP A 26 -7.61 -5.55 2.25
C ASP A 26 -6.37 -6.45 2.42
N PHE A 27 -6.42 -7.49 3.25
CA PHE A 27 -5.26 -8.32 3.58
C PHE A 27 -4.62 -8.99 2.35
N THR A 28 -5.41 -9.47 1.40
CA THR A 28 -4.87 -10.07 0.17
C THR A 28 -4.07 -9.05 -0.65
N ALA A 29 -4.56 -7.80 -0.74
CA ALA A 29 -3.82 -6.73 -1.40
C ALA A 29 -2.59 -6.29 -0.61
N LEU A 30 -2.69 -6.27 0.72
CA LEU A 30 -1.56 -5.96 1.58
C LEU A 30 -0.43 -6.97 1.40
N LEU A 31 -0.74 -8.27 1.39
CA LEU A 31 0.24 -9.34 1.17
C LEU A 31 0.89 -9.21 -0.21
N TYR A 32 0.09 -8.92 -1.24
CA TYR A 32 0.63 -8.65 -2.57
C TYR A 32 1.61 -7.46 -2.58
N LEU A 33 1.28 -6.34 -1.92
CA LEU A 33 2.19 -5.19 -1.80
C LEU A 33 3.45 -5.51 -1.01
N ARG A 34 3.34 -6.33 0.04
CA ARG A 34 4.48 -6.78 0.84
C ARG A 34 5.43 -7.64 0.00
N ASP A 35 4.91 -8.59 -0.75
CA ASP A 35 5.70 -9.48 -1.60
C ASP A 35 6.44 -8.70 -2.70
N MET A 36 5.84 -7.62 -3.21
CA MET A 36 6.47 -6.69 -4.14
C MET A 36 7.49 -5.74 -3.48
N GLY A 37 7.57 -5.73 -2.15
CA GLY A 37 8.42 -4.83 -1.37
C GLY A 37 7.93 -3.38 -1.31
N TYR A 38 6.65 -3.13 -1.58
CA TYR A 38 6.04 -1.78 -1.59
C TYR A 38 5.46 -1.37 -0.24
N ALA A 39 5.14 -2.33 0.62
CA ALA A 39 4.65 -2.08 1.97
C ALA A 39 5.43 -2.90 3.00
N SER A 40 5.72 -2.29 4.15
CA SER A 40 6.19 -2.97 5.35
C SER A 40 4.99 -3.25 6.26
N VAL A 41 4.92 -4.45 6.83
CA VAL A 41 3.77 -4.93 7.61
C VAL A 41 4.22 -5.33 8.99
N SER A 42 3.50 -4.87 10.02
CA SER A 42 3.73 -5.25 11.41
C SER A 42 2.41 -5.39 12.17
N ILE A 43 2.47 -5.94 13.38
CA ILE A 43 1.31 -6.01 14.29
C ILE A 43 1.57 -5.04 15.43
N ARG A 44 0.62 -4.14 15.70
CA ARG A 44 0.63 -3.20 16.83
C ARG A 44 -0.74 -3.20 17.49
N ASP A 45 -0.77 -3.35 18.81
CA ASP A 45 -2.01 -3.34 19.61
C ASP A 45 -3.10 -4.30 19.06
N GLY A 46 -2.69 -5.51 18.68
CA GLY A 46 -3.58 -6.53 18.10
C GLY A 46 -4.09 -6.22 16.69
N CYS A 47 -3.61 -5.15 16.06
CA CYS A 47 -4.00 -4.71 14.72
C CYS A 47 -2.87 -4.92 13.71
N VAL A 48 -3.23 -5.33 12.49
CA VAL A 48 -2.29 -5.30 11.36
C VAL A 48 -2.14 -3.85 10.92
N VAL A 49 -0.91 -3.36 10.91
CA VAL A 49 -0.56 -2.04 10.43
C VAL A 49 0.45 -2.14 9.29
N ALA A 50 0.38 -1.19 8.36
CA ALA A 50 1.33 -1.12 7.27
C ALA A 50 1.80 0.30 6.99
N GLU A 51 3.04 0.41 6.58
CA GLU A 51 3.66 1.65 6.11
C GLU A 51 4.17 1.46 4.68
N ARG A 52 4.24 2.56 3.95
CA ARG A 52 4.81 2.55 2.60
C ARG A 52 6.33 2.50 2.67
N THR A 53 6.95 1.61 1.90
CA THR A 53 8.41 1.59 1.75
C THR A 53 8.87 2.69 0.79
N ALA A 54 10.18 2.99 0.76
CA ALA A 54 10.75 3.90 -0.24
C ALA A 54 10.43 3.46 -1.69
N ARG A 55 10.48 2.15 -1.95
CA ARG A 55 10.12 1.57 -3.26
C ARG A 55 8.63 1.73 -3.55
N GLY A 56 7.77 1.50 -2.57
CA GLY A 56 6.33 1.73 -2.69
C GLY A 56 5.97 3.19 -2.93
N LYS A 57 6.70 4.13 -2.30
CA LYS A 57 6.55 5.57 -2.51
C LYS A 57 6.90 5.98 -3.94
N GLN A 58 8.03 5.47 -4.45
CA GLN A 58 8.43 5.71 -5.84
C GLN A 58 7.36 5.18 -6.81
N PHE A 59 6.94 3.93 -6.63
CA PHE A 59 5.91 3.31 -7.47
C PHE A 59 4.58 4.07 -7.45
N ALA A 60 4.11 4.49 -6.27
CA ALA A 60 2.90 5.29 -6.15
C ALA A 60 3.02 6.66 -6.84
N SER A 61 4.20 7.28 -6.74
CA SER A 61 4.49 8.58 -7.38
C SER A 61 4.55 8.47 -8.91
N ASP A 62 5.18 7.42 -9.44
CA ASP A 62 5.29 7.19 -10.89
C ASP A 62 3.90 7.00 -11.51
N ARG A 63 3.02 6.24 -10.85
CA ARG A 63 1.64 6.07 -11.31
C ARG A 63 0.79 7.32 -11.19
N ALA A 64 1.03 8.16 -10.18
CA ALA A 64 0.35 9.45 -10.07
C ALA A 64 0.75 10.41 -11.20
N ARG A 65 2.01 10.36 -11.66
CA ARG A 65 2.50 11.15 -12.80
C ARG A 65 2.00 10.66 -14.16
N CYS A 66 1.68 9.37 -14.28
CA CYS A 66 1.15 8.79 -15.52
C CYS A 66 -0.34 9.02 -15.76
N LEU A 67 -1.08 9.58 -14.79
CA LEU A 67 -2.44 10.07 -15.02
C LEU A 67 -2.34 11.51 -15.55
N PRO A 68 -2.67 11.80 -16.84
CA PRO A 68 -2.81 13.18 -17.27
C PRO A 68 -3.91 13.81 -16.41
N MET A 69 -3.69 15.05 -15.96
CA MET A 69 -4.72 15.89 -15.37
C MET A 69 -5.99 15.80 -16.24
N MET A 70 -7.03 15.14 -15.73
CA MET A 70 -8.39 15.27 -16.24
C MET A 70 -9.05 16.45 -15.57
#